data_AF-A0A5W8M5D5-F1
#
_entry.id   AF-A0A5W8M5D5-F1
#
_cell.length_a   1.000
_cell.length_b   1.000
_cell.length_c   1.000
_cell.angle_alpha   90.00
_cell.angle_beta   90.00
_cell.angle_gamma   90.00
#
_symmetry.space_group_name_H-M   'P 1'
#
loop_
_entity.id
_entity.type
_entity.pdbx_description
1 polymer ?
#
loop_
_entity_poly.entity_id
_entity_poly.type
_entity_poly.pdbx_seq_one_letter_code
_entity_poly.pdbx_strand_id
1 'polypeptide(L)'
;MSRKSYPNVNAANQYARNVVRGKIVACQFVIQACQRHLDDLMAEKSKSFRYRFDKDLAERAAKFIQLLPHTKGEWAFKRMPITLEPWQLFVICCAFGWVNKGSRLRRFREVYTEIPRKNGKSAISAGVALYCFACDNEFGAEVYSGATTEKQAWEVFRPARLMCKRTPMLTEAFGIEVNASNMNRPEDGARFEPLIGNPGDGSSPHCAVVDEYHEHATDALYTTMLTGMGARRQPLMWAITTAGYNIEGPCYDKRREVIEMLNGSVPNDELFGIIYTVDEGDDWT
;
A
#
# COMPACT_ATOMS: atom_id res chain seq x y z
N MET A 1 15.16 29.81 5.20
CA MET A 1 14.51 28.53 4.79
C MET A 1 13.91 27.90 6.03
N SER A 2 12.61 27.64 6.06
CA SER A 2 11.96 26.90 7.15
C SER A 2 12.54 25.47 7.22
N ARG A 3 12.89 24.97 8.41
CA ARG A 3 13.39 23.61 8.59
C ARG A 3 12.26 22.64 8.24
N LYS A 4 12.44 21.83 7.19
CA LYS A 4 11.45 20.81 6.80
C LYS A 4 11.14 19.91 8.01
N SER A 5 9.85 19.75 8.31
CA SER A 5 9.35 18.88 9.36
C SER A 5 8.70 17.64 8.74
N TYR A 6 8.97 16.48 9.33
CA TYR A 6 8.50 15.18 8.86
C TYR A 6 7.71 14.45 9.98
N PRO A 7 6.59 15.01 10.46
CA PRO A 7 5.86 14.46 11.61
C PRO A 7 5.38 13.02 11.36
N ASN A 8 4.93 12.70 10.15
CA ASN A 8 4.41 11.37 9.81
C ASN A 8 5.53 10.34 9.76
N VAL A 9 6.65 10.69 9.10
CA VAL A 9 7.86 9.85 9.07
C VAL A 9 8.43 9.66 10.47
N ASN A 10 8.40 10.69 11.32
CA ASN A 10 8.89 10.59 12.69
C ASN A 10 8.00 9.63 13.51
N ALA A 11 6.68 9.71 13.36
CA ALA A 11 5.74 8.79 14.00
C ALA A 11 5.91 7.34 13.53
N ALA A 12 6.06 7.12 12.21
CA ALA A 12 6.36 5.82 11.61
C ALA A 12 7.66 5.21 12.17
N ASN A 13 8.74 5.99 12.20
CA ASN A 13 10.02 5.55 12.77
C ASN A 13 9.94 5.31 14.28
N GLN A 14 9.14 6.09 15.00
CA GLN A 14 8.93 5.91 16.43
C GLN A 14 8.14 4.62 16.71
N TYR A 15 7.13 4.31 15.90
CA TYR A 15 6.41 3.04 15.95
C TYR A 15 7.37 1.86 15.78
N ALA A 16 8.18 1.86 14.71
CA ALA A 16 9.16 0.78 14.45
C ALA A 16 10.12 0.57 15.62
N ARG A 17 10.67 1.67 16.19
CA ARG A 17 11.53 1.59 17.39
C ARG A 17 10.80 1.09 18.62
N ASN A 18 9.54 1.48 18.82
CA ASN A 18 8.76 1.05 19.98
C ASN A 18 8.42 -0.43 19.91
N VAL A 19 8.06 -0.94 18.72
CA VAL A 19 7.84 -2.36 18.47
C VAL A 19 9.10 -3.16 18.76
N VAL A 20 10.22 -2.81 18.13
CA VAL A 20 11.50 -3.54 18.29
C VAL A 20 12.01 -3.52 19.73
N ARG A 21 11.74 -2.46 20.48
CA ARG A 21 12.12 -2.34 21.91
C ARG A 21 11.13 -3.02 22.86
N GLY A 22 10.06 -3.63 22.37
CA GLY A 22 9.01 -4.23 23.20
C GLY A 22 8.15 -3.22 23.96
N LYS A 23 8.16 -1.93 23.60
CA LYS A 23 7.26 -0.92 24.18
C LYS A 23 5.83 -1.05 23.64
N ILE A 24 5.70 -1.50 22.40
CA ILE A 24 4.43 -1.91 21.80
C ILE A 24 4.54 -3.42 21.64
N VAL A 25 3.64 -4.16 22.28
CA VAL A 25 3.55 -5.61 22.10
C VAL A 25 3.05 -5.88 20.68
N ALA A 26 3.78 -6.71 19.95
CA ALA A 26 3.46 -7.08 18.58
C ALA A 26 4.02 -8.47 18.30
N CYS A 27 3.41 -9.18 17.35
CA CYS A 27 3.87 -10.50 16.98
C CYS A 27 5.24 -10.48 16.28
N GLN A 28 5.88 -11.64 16.20
CA GLN A 28 7.23 -11.78 15.64
C GLN A 28 7.36 -11.18 14.23
N PHE A 29 6.34 -11.29 13.39
CA PHE A 29 6.39 -10.81 12.00
C PHE A 29 6.34 -9.28 11.92
N VAL A 30 5.60 -8.62 12.81
CA VAL A 30 5.61 -7.15 12.93
C VAL A 30 6.94 -6.66 13.46
N ILE A 31 7.52 -7.37 14.45
CA ILE A 31 8.86 -7.08 14.98
C ILE A 31 9.90 -7.18 13.86
N GLN A 32 9.91 -8.27 13.09
CA GLN A 32 10.83 -8.49 11.97
C GLN A 32 10.71 -7.40 10.89
N ALA A 33 9.47 -7.03 10.50
CA ALA A 33 9.26 -5.98 9.51
C ALA A 33 9.78 -4.61 10.00
N CYS A 34 9.55 -4.28 11.27
CA CYS A 34 10.07 -3.06 11.89
C CYS A 34 11.60 -3.09 12.01
N GLN A 35 12.17 -4.23 12.42
CA GLN A 35 13.61 -4.42 12.54
C GLN A 35 14.31 -4.26 11.19
N ARG A 36 13.81 -4.91 10.13
CA ARG A 36 14.30 -4.77 8.76
C ARG A 36 14.34 -3.31 8.31
N HIS A 37 13.28 -2.54 8.59
CA HIS A 37 13.27 -1.11 8.29
C HIS A 37 14.37 -0.32 9.03
N LEU A 38 14.57 -0.59 10.33
CA LEU A 38 15.61 0.07 11.12
C LEU A 38 17.01 -0.33 10.67
N ASP A 39 17.21 -1.59 10.28
CA ASP A 39 18.47 -2.09 9.73
C ASP A 39 18.79 -1.44 8.39
N ASP A 40 17.81 -1.31 7.50
CA ASP A 40 17.96 -0.62 6.23
C ASP A 40 18.31 0.88 6.44
N LEU A 41 17.74 1.54 7.47
CA LEU A 41 18.11 2.92 7.84
C LEU A 41 19.54 3.05 8.35
N MET A 42 20.11 1.98 8.90
CA MET A 42 21.53 1.94 9.24
C MET A 42 22.38 1.66 7.99
N ALA A 43 21.95 0.70 7.17
CA ALA A 43 22.63 0.26 5.97
C ALA A 43 22.69 1.34 4.87
N GLU A 44 21.70 2.24 4.78
CA GLU A 44 21.67 3.31 3.76
C GLU A 44 22.87 4.24 3.80
N LYS A 45 23.60 4.31 4.92
CA LYS A 45 24.84 5.08 5.06
C LYS A 45 26.00 4.46 4.28
N SER A 46 25.95 3.15 4.01
CA SER A 46 26.96 2.45 3.22
C SER A 46 26.83 2.75 1.73
N LYS A 47 27.95 2.82 1.02
CA LYS A 47 27.98 2.92 -0.45
C LYS A 47 27.48 1.64 -1.12
N SER A 48 27.62 0.47 -0.49
CA SER A 48 27.21 -0.82 -1.06
C SER A 48 25.70 -1.05 -1.01
N PHE A 49 25.00 -0.42 -0.07
CA PHE A 49 23.55 -0.55 0.03
C PHE A 49 22.85 0.30 -1.04
N ARG A 50 22.05 -0.33 -1.90
CA ARG A 50 21.48 0.27 -3.12
C ARG A 50 20.36 1.28 -2.85
N TYR A 51 19.76 1.25 -1.66
CA TYR A 51 18.56 2.01 -1.33
C TYR A 51 18.83 3.12 -0.32
N ARG A 52 17.93 4.11 -0.28
CA ARG A 52 17.88 5.16 0.74
C ARG A 52 16.44 5.48 1.07
N PHE A 53 16.21 5.99 2.27
CA PHE A 53 14.92 6.44 2.74
C PHE A 53 14.71 7.92 2.41
N ASP A 54 13.91 8.20 1.38
CA ASP A 54 13.51 9.54 1.00
C ASP A 54 12.31 9.99 1.86
N LYS A 55 12.62 10.78 2.88
CA LYS A 55 11.62 11.33 3.81
C LYS A 55 10.62 12.26 3.12
N ASP A 56 11.01 12.95 2.06
CA ASP A 56 10.10 13.85 1.34
C ASP A 56 9.00 13.02 0.62
N LEU A 57 9.37 11.90 -0.02
CA LEU A 57 8.41 11.02 -0.68
C LEU A 57 7.49 10.29 0.30
N ALA A 58 8.05 9.74 1.39
CA ALA A 58 7.25 9.11 2.45
C ALA A 58 6.23 10.08 3.07
N GLU A 59 6.68 11.28 3.43
CA GLU A 59 5.85 12.30 4.05
C GLU A 59 4.77 12.81 3.08
N ARG A 60 5.08 12.95 1.78
CA ARG A 60 4.11 13.34 0.74
C ARG A 60 2.99 12.32 0.62
N ALA A 61 3.31 11.02 0.56
CA ALA A 61 2.30 9.96 0.48
C ALA A 61 1.42 9.92 1.73
N ALA A 62 2.03 9.94 2.93
CA ALA A 62 1.29 9.95 4.20
C ALA A 62 0.41 11.19 4.37
N LYS A 63 0.88 12.38 3.96
CA LYS A 63 0.07 13.60 3.97
C LYS A 63 -1.07 13.53 2.97
N PHE A 64 -0.81 13.09 1.74
CA PHE A 64 -1.84 12.98 0.72
C PHE A 64 -3.03 12.14 1.20
N ILE A 65 -2.75 10.94 1.73
CA ILE A 65 -3.79 10.04 2.23
C ILE A 65 -4.58 10.70 3.38
N GLN A 66 -3.88 11.40 4.28
CA GLN A 66 -4.52 12.11 5.41
C GLN A 66 -5.23 13.41 5.01
N LEU A 67 -5.14 13.86 3.76
CA LEU A 67 -5.98 14.95 3.25
C LEU A 67 -7.31 14.45 2.68
N LEU A 68 -7.44 13.13 2.46
CA LEU A 68 -8.65 12.53 1.93
C LEU A 68 -9.71 12.39 3.04
N PRO A 69 -11.00 12.61 2.72
CA PRO A 69 -12.07 12.50 3.70
C PRO A 69 -12.42 11.05 3.99
N HIS A 70 -12.91 10.80 5.21
CA HIS A 70 -13.62 9.55 5.49
C HIS A 70 -14.87 9.43 4.59
N THR A 71 -15.16 8.20 4.15
CA THR A 71 -16.23 7.91 3.19
C THR A 71 -17.48 7.31 3.83
N LYS A 72 -17.34 6.61 4.96
CA LYS A 72 -18.41 5.93 5.71
C LYS A 72 -18.36 6.34 7.20
N GLY A 73 -19.49 6.19 7.90
CA GLY A 73 -19.58 6.35 9.36
C GLY A 73 -19.61 7.79 9.88
N GLU A 74 -19.52 7.94 11.20
CA GLU A 74 -19.61 9.22 11.92
C GLU A 74 -18.59 10.26 11.43
N TRP A 75 -17.36 9.84 11.18
CA TRP A 75 -16.30 10.74 10.72
C TRP A 75 -16.56 11.28 9.32
N ALA A 76 -17.17 10.48 8.44
CA ALA A 76 -17.62 10.93 7.13
C ALA A 76 -18.76 11.94 7.23
N PHE A 77 -19.70 11.74 8.17
CA PHE A 77 -20.76 12.70 8.46
C PHE A 77 -20.20 14.03 8.96
N LYS A 78 -19.20 13.98 9.85
CA LYS A 78 -18.45 15.13 10.35
C LYS A 78 -17.47 15.75 9.34
N ARG A 79 -17.37 15.18 8.12
CA ARG A 79 -16.44 15.60 7.06
C ARG A 79 -14.98 15.64 7.52
N MET A 80 -14.60 14.74 8.41
CA MET A 80 -13.23 14.67 8.91
C MET A 80 -12.32 14.00 7.89
N PRO A 81 -11.07 14.50 7.73
CA PRO A 81 -10.04 13.82 6.98
C PRO A 81 -9.60 12.53 7.69
N ILE A 82 -9.01 11.61 6.94
CA ILE A 82 -8.35 10.41 7.47
C ILE A 82 -7.20 10.83 8.39
N THR A 83 -7.15 10.24 9.57
CA THR A 83 -5.96 10.27 10.42
C THR A 83 -5.33 8.89 10.42
N LEU A 84 -4.07 8.79 10.01
CA LEU A 84 -3.37 7.51 9.98
C LEU A 84 -2.76 7.20 11.35
N GLU A 85 -3.04 6.01 11.87
CA GLU A 85 -2.41 5.51 13.10
C GLU A 85 -0.92 5.23 12.88
N PRO A 86 -0.09 5.20 13.94
CA PRO A 86 1.37 5.02 13.81
C PRO A 86 1.79 3.78 13.00
N TRP A 87 1.06 2.68 13.10
CA TRP A 87 1.32 1.45 12.34
C TRP A 87 0.93 1.59 10.85
N GLN A 88 -0.13 2.35 10.55
CA GLN A 88 -0.53 2.68 9.18
C GLN A 88 0.48 3.63 8.54
N LEU A 89 0.93 4.62 9.30
CA LEU A 89 2.03 5.51 8.91
C LEU A 89 3.29 4.73 8.61
N PHE A 90 3.64 3.72 9.42
CA PHE A 90 4.78 2.84 9.16
C PHE A 90 4.66 2.13 7.81
N VAL A 91 3.52 1.50 7.53
CA VAL A 91 3.27 0.82 6.25
C VAL A 91 3.41 1.78 5.06
N ILE A 92 2.73 2.94 5.09
CA ILE A 92 2.75 3.92 4.00
C ILE A 92 4.16 4.53 3.82
N CYS A 93 4.81 4.92 4.92
CA CYS A 93 6.13 5.52 4.85
C CYS A 93 7.19 4.53 4.36
N CYS A 94 7.09 3.24 4.71
CA CYS A 94 7.98 2.21 4.17
C CYS A 94 7.74 2.02 2.66
N ALA A 95 6.48 1.81 2.25
CA ALA A 95 6.13 1.56 0.85
C ALA A 95 6.58 2.70 -0.09
N PHE A 96 6.43 3.96 0.32
CA PHE A 96 6.71 5.13 -0.52
C PHE A 96 8.02 5.86 -0.21
N GLY A 97 8.68 5.53 0.91
CA GLY A 97 9.92 6.18 1.34
C GLY A 97 11.19 5.53 0.84
N TRP A 98 11.20 4.21 0.67
CA TRP A 98 12.40 3.51 0.20
C TRP A 98 12.54 3.63 -1.31
N VAL A 99 13.68 4.18 -1.75
CA VAL A 99 14.00 4.38 -3.16
C VAL A 99 15.40 3.91 -3.49
N ASN A 100 15.64 3.55 -4.75
CA ASN A 100 16.98 3.32 -5.29
C ASN A 100 17.78 4.64 -5.26
N LYS A 101 19.05 4.59 -4.81
CA LYS A 101 19.90 5.78 -4.70
C LYS A 101 20.18 6.46 -6.04
N GLY A 102 20.33 5.68 -7.11
CA GLY A 102 20.69 6.18 -8.43
C GLY A 102 19.49 6.77 -9.17
N SER A 103 18.40 6.00 -9.28
CA SER A 103 17.22 6.43 -10.06
C SER A 103 16.19 7.24 -9.25
N ARG A 104 16.25 7.19 -7.91
CA ARG A 104 15.23 7.72 -6.99
C ARG A 104 13.83 7.12 -7.22
N LEU A 105 13.74 5.96 -7.87
CA LEU A 105 12.50 5.21 -8.05
C LEU A 105 12.21 4.31 -6.85
N ARG A 106 10.94 3.99 -6.61
CA ARG A 106 10.48 3.12 -5.51
C ARG A 106 11.25 1.80 -5.47
N ARG A 107 11.66 1.39 -4.26
CA ARG A 107 12.25 0.07 -3.98
C ARG A 107 11.19 -1.02 -4.02
N PHE A 108 10.14 -0.86 -3.20
CA PHE A 108 9.15 -1.90 -3.02
C PHE A 108 8.14 -1.90 -4.16
N ARG A 109 8.20 -2.92 -5.03
CA ARG A 109 7.24 -3.11 -6.13
C ARG A 109 6.05 -3.95 -5.71
N GLU A 110 6.20 -4.76 -4.66
CA GLU A 110 5.14 -5.52 -4.02
C GLU A 110 4.99 -5.10 -2.56
N VAL A 111 3.76 -4.86 -2.15
CA VAL A 111 3.37 -4.63 -0.76
C VAL A 111 2.30 -5.63 -0.39
N TYR A 112 2.56 -6.38 0.67
CA TYR A 112 1.61 -7.31 1.28
C TYR A 112 1.32 -6.90 2.72
N THR A 113 0.04 -6.69 3.05
CA THR A 113 -0.37 -6.45 4.44
C THR A 113 -1.48 -7.40 4.84
N GLU A 114 -1.23 -8.21 5.87
CA GLU A 114 -2.26 -9.01 6.50
C GLU A 114 -2.71 -8.34 7.81
N ILE A 115 -3.94 -7.83 7.82
CA ILE A 115 -4.47 -6.99 8.89
C ILE A 115 -5.86 -7.54 9.30
N PRO A 116 -6.17 -7.65 10.60
CA PRO A 116 -7.48 -8.10 11.06
C PRO A 116 -8.64 -7.23 10.55
N ARG A 117 -9.85 -7.81 10.54
CA ARG A 117 -11.05 -7.14 10.04
C ARG A 117 -11.35 -5.85 10.81
N LYS A 118 -12.02 -4.91 10.13
CA LYS A 118 -12.47 -3.60 10.68
C LYS A 118 -11.35 -2.60 11.05
N ASN A 119 -10.13 -2.79 10.55
CA ASN A 119 -9.00 -1.85 10.74
C ASN A 119 -8.81 -0.84 9.58
N GLY A 120 -9.84 -0.58 8.78
CA GLY A 120 -9.81 0.47 7.75
C GLY A 120 -8.95 0.19 6.51
N LYS A 121 -8.50 -1.05 6.28
CA LYS A 121 -7.58 -1.44 5.19
C LYS A 121 -8.03 -0.96 3.80
N SER A 122 -9.27 -1.23 3.38
CA SER A 122 -9.75 -0.85 2.04
C SER A 122 -9.85 0.67 1.84
N ALA A 123 -10.12 1.44 2.90
CA ALA A 123 -10.15 2.91 2.82
C ALA A 123 -8.73 3.49 2.65
N ILE A 124 -7.73 2.90 3.30
CA ILE A 124 -6.33 3.28 3.12
C ILE A 124 -5.84 2.88 1.73
N SER A 125 -6.18 1.69 1.26
CA SER A 125 -5.86 1.24 -0.11
C SER A 125 -6.49 2.13 -1.17
N ALA A 126 -7.68 2.68 -0.93
CA ALA A 126 -8.28 3.68 -1.82
C ALA A 126 -7.44 4.97 -1.88
N GLY A 127 -6.89 5.42 -0.75
CA GLY A 127 -5.95 6.54 -0.70
C GLY A 127 -4.62 6.26 -1.39
N VAL A 128 -4.08 5.05 -1.23
CA VAL A 128 -2.89 4.57 -1.95
C VAL A 128 -3.12 4.58 -3.46
N ALA A 129 -4.25 4.01 -3.92
CA ALA A 129 -4.61 4.00 -5.34
C ALA A 129 -4.75 5.41 -5.90
N LEU A 130 -5.40 6.33 -5.18
CA LEU A 130 -5.51 7.74 -5.58
C LEU A 130 -4.14 8.44 -5.62
N TYR A 131 -3.24 8.12 -4.69
CA TYR A 131 -1.88 8.65 -4.70
C TYR A 131 -1.12 8.18 -5.95
N CYS A 132 -1.17 6.89 -6.27
CA CYS A 132 -0.58 6.32 -7.48
C CYS A 132 -1.19 6.90 -8.77
N PHE A 133 -2.49 7.18 -8.75
CA PHE A 133 -3.24 7.73 -9.88
C PHE A 133 -2.94 9.21 -10.16
N ALA A 134 -2.70 10.02 -9.11
CA ALA A 134 -2.62 11.47 -9.23
C ALA A 134 -1.25 12.07 -8.86
N CYS A 135 -0.54 11.51 -7.89
CA CYS A 135 0.61 12.17 -7.24
C CYS A 135 1.96 11.46 -7.44
N ASP A 136 1.97 10.26 -7.98
CA ASP A 136 3.17 9.41 -8.05
C ASP A 136 4.05 9.68 -9.28
N ASN A 137 3.70 10.73 -10.04
CA ASN A 137 4.44 11.25 -11.20
C ASN A 137 4.67 10.22 -12.32
N GLU A 138 3.69 9.36 -12.58
CA GLU A 138 3.68 8.42 -13.70
C GLU A 138 2.71 8.92 -14.79
N PHE A 139 3.19 9.06 -16.02
CA PHE A 139 2.36 9.44 -17.17
C PHE A 139 1.56 8.23 -17.66
N GLY A 140 0.28 8.43 -17.99
CA GLY A 140 -0.61 7.33 -18.38
C GLY A 140 -0.74 6.27 -17.30
N ALA A 141 -0.77 6.67 -16.02
CA ALA A 141 -0.85 5.74 -14.90
C ALA A 141 -2.14 4.92 -14.97
N GLU A 142 -2.01 3.61 -15.10
CA GLU A 142 -3.13 2.67 -15.02
C GLU A 142 -3.24 2.13 -13.61
N VAL A 143 -4.32 2.47 -12.93
CA VAL A 143 -4.59 2.04 -11.56
C VAL A 143 -5.81 1.15 -11.53
N TYR A 144 -5.71 0.03 -10.83
CA TYR A 144 -6.75 -0.98 -10.80
C TYR A 144 -7.11 -1.38 -9.37
N SER A 145 -8.40 -1.53 -9.11
CA SER A 145 -8.91 -2.23 -7.93
C SER A 145 -9.38 -3.62 -8.35
N GLY A 146 -8.49 -4.60 -8.21
CA GLY A 146 -8.71 -5.99 -8.61
C GLY A 146 -9.34 -6.83 -7.51
N ALA A 147 -10.37 -7.59 -7.84
CA ALA A 147 -10.89 -8.65 -6.98
C ALA A 147 -11.56 -9.79 -7.79
N THR A 148 -11.86 -10.90 -7.12
CA THR A 148 -12.58 -12.03 -7.72
C THR A 148 -14.02 -11.69 -8.07
N THR A 149 -14.69 -10.84 -7.28
CA THR A 149 -16.07 -10.42 -7.53
C THR A 149 -16.18 -8.92 -7.79
N GLU A 150 -17.22 -8.54 -8.54
CA GLU A 150 -17.57 -7.14 -8.74
C GLU A 150 -17.66 -6.40 -7.41
N LYS A 151 -18.46 -6.93 -6.47
CA LYS A 151 -18.70 -6.30 -5.18
C LYS A 151 -17.40 -5.93 -4.45
N GLN A 152 -16.41 -6.81 -4.43
CA GLN A 152 -15.11 -6.57 -3.80
C GLN A 152 -14.27 -5.56 -4.58
N ALA A 153 -14.23 -5.64 -5.92
CA ALA A 153 -13.50 -4.66 -6.74
C ALA A 153 -14.01 -3.23 -6.50
N TRP A 154 -15.30 -3.08 -6.20
CA TRP A 154 -15.90 -1.81 -5.82
C TRP A 154 -15.61 -1.36 -4.37
N GLU A 155 -15.16 -2.22 -3.45
CA GLU A 155 -14.90 -1.82 -2.05
C GLU A 155 -13.69 -0.88 -1.90
N VAL A 156 -12.76 -0.86 -2.85
CA VAL A 156 -11.68 0.15 -2.90
C VAL A 156 -12.03 1.29 -3.86
N PHE A 157 -12.62 0.99 -5.02
CA PHE A 157 -12.95 2.02 -6.01
C PHE A 157 -14.06 2.98 -5.55
N ARG A 158 -15.12 2.49 -4.87
CA ARG A 158 -16.21 3.38 -4.39
C ARG A 158 -15.72 4.40 -3.37
N PRO A 159 -14.93 4.03 -2.34
CA PRO A 159 -14.31 5.02 -1.46
C PRO A 159 -13.45 6.02 -2.21
N ALA A 160 -12.57 5.58 -3.12
CA ALA A 160 -11.69 6.48 -3.88
C ALA A 160 -12.50 7.51 -4.69
N ARG A 161 -13.53 7.04 -5.39
CA ARG A 161 -14.47 7.89 -6.14
C ARG A 161 -15.16 8.90 -5.22
N LEU A 162 -15.63 8.47 -4.05
CA LEU A 162 -16.31 9.36 -3.10
C LEU A 162 -15.34 10.38 -2.47
N MET A 163 -14.08 10.01 -2.23
CA MET A 163 -13.03 10.93 -1.78
C MET A 163 -12.81 12.04 -2.81
N CYS A 164 -12.72 11.71 -4.10
CA CYS A 164 -12.60 12.70 -5.17
C CYS A 164 -13.82 13.62 -5.22
N LYS A 165 -15.05 13.06 -5.21
CA LYS A 165 -16.28 13.86 -5.23
C LYS A 165 -16.41 14.81 -4.04
N ARG A 166 -15.84 14.45 -2.89
CA ARG A 166 -15.87 15.27 -1.66
C ARG A 166 -14.69 16.23 -1.55
N THR A 167 -13.74 16.18 -2.49
CA THR A 167 -12.52 17.00 -2.48
C THR A 167 -12.33 17.70 -3.83
N PRO A 168 -13.13 18.73 -4.16
CA PRO A 168 -13.04 19.43 -5.46
C PRO A 168 -11.62 19.95 -5.79
N MET A 169 -10.89 20.41 -4.77
CA MET A 169 -9.50 20.83 -4.93
C MET A 169 -8.59 19.71 -5.46
N LEU A 170 -8.84 18.45 -5.09
CA LEU A 170 -8.09 17.31 -5.61
C LEU A 170 -8.40 17.11 -7.09
N THR A 171 -9.68 17.15 -7.47
CA THR A 171 -10.08 16.95 -8.86
C THR A 171 -9.61 18.09 -9.76
N GLU A 172 -9.66 19.33 -9.28
CA GLU A 172 -9.18 20.50 -10.02
C GLU A 172 -7.65 20.50 -10.17
N ALA A 173 -6.91 20.21 -9.09
CA ALA A 173 -5.44 20.24 -9.12
C ALA A 173 -4.81 19.18 -10.04
N PHE A 174 -5.50 18.05 -10.26
CA PHE A 174 -5.00 16.92 -11.04
C PHE A 174 -5.80 16.63 -12.32
N GLY A 175 -6.79 17.47 -12.65
CA GLY A 175 -7.65 17.29 -13.83
C GLY A 175 -8.42 15.97 -13.83
N ILE A 176 -8.93 15.54 -12.66
CA ILE A 176 -9.60 14.25 -12.51
C ILE A 176 -11.08 14.36 -12.91
N GLU A 177 -11.46 13.60 -13.93
CA GLU A 177 -12.85 13.33 -14.26
C GLU A 177 -13.37 12.13 -13.45
N VAL A 178 -14.50 12.29 -12.78
CA VAL A 178 -15.04 11.29 -11.85
C VAL A 178 -16.34 10.67 -12.37
N ASN A 179 -16.22 9.59 -13.16
CA ASN A 179 -17.36 8.88 -13.74
C ASN A 179 -17.93 7.81 -12.81
N ALA A 180 -18.93 7.06 -13.27
CA ALA A 180 -19.59 6.03 -12.46
C ALA A 180 -18.68 4.84 -12.18
N SER A 181 -18.05 4.29 -13.23
CA SER A 181 -17.23 3.08 -13.21
C SER A 181 -15.75 3.32 -13.56
N ASN A 182 -15.33 4.56 -13.79
CA ASN A 182 -13.91 4.91 -13.90
C ASN A 182 -13.65 6.33 -13.36
N MET A 183 -12.38 6.62 -13.10
CA MET A 183 -11.84 7.98 -12.98
C MET A 183 -10.73 8.11 -14.00
N ASN A 184 -10.63 9.26 -14.65
CA ASN A 184 -9.62 9.48 -15.70
C ASN A 184 -9.01 10.88 -15.60
N ARG A 185 -7.80 11.03 -16.15
CA ARG A 185 -7.10 12.31 -16.28
C ARG A 185 -6.76 12.50 -17.77
N PRO A 186 -7.58 13.26 -18.52
CA PRO A 186 -7.43 13.37 -19.98
C PRO A 186 -6.05 13.90 -20.42
N GLU A 187 -5.42 14.75 -19.62
CA GLU A 187 -4.13 15.38 -19.93
C GLU A 187 -2.99 14.37 -20.11
N ASP A 188 -2.94 13.34 -19.26
CA ASP A 188 -1.88 12.31 -19.29
C ASP A 188 -2.38 10.90 -19.61
N GLY A 189 -3.68 10.74 -19.84
CA GLY A 189 -4.30 9.45 -20.16
C GLY A 189 -4.35 8.48 -18.97
N ALA A 190 -4.08 8.93 -17.74
CA ALA A 190 -4.19 8.06 -16.57
C ALA A 190 -5.64 7.64 -16.33
N ARG A 191 -5.83 6.42 -15.83
CA ARG A 191 -7.14 5.86 -15.48
C ARG A 191 -7.10 5.09 -14.18
N PHE A 192 -8.20 5.14 -13.44
CA PHE A 192 -8.45 4.29 -12.29
C PHE A 192 -9.83 3.63 -12.45
N GLU A 193 -9.87 2.30 -12.49
CA GLU A 193 -11.08 1.51 -12.66
C GLU A 193 -11.08 0.22 -11.83
N PRO A 194 -12.26 -0.30 -11.44
CA PRO A 194 -12.37 -1.63 -10.86
C PRO A 194 -12.05 -2.67 -11.95
N LEU A 195 -11.38 -3.75 -11.54
CA LEU A 195 -11.12 -4.89 -12.39
C LEU A 195 -11.66 -6.17 -11.73
N ILE A 196 -12.42 -6.95 -12.49
CA ILE A 196 -13.17 -8.10 -11.98
C ILE A 196 -12.66 -9.36 -12.68
N GLY A 197 -12.32 -10.38 -11.91
CA GLY A 197 -11.88 -11.67 -12.45
C GLY A 197 -10.47 -11.61 -13.06
N ASN A 198 -10.27 -12.29 -14.19
CA ASN A 198 -8.97 -12.37 -14.84
C ASN A 198 -8.89 -11.40 -16.04
N PRO A 199 -8.08 -10.33 -15.99
CA PRO A 199 -7.86 -9.47 -17.15
C PRO A 199 -7.08 -10.22 -18.23
N GLY A 200 -7.16 -9.76 -19.48
CA GLY A 200 -6.19 -10.17 -20.52
C GLY A 200 -4.87 -9.40 -20.39
N ASP A 201 -3.82 -9.91 -21.05
CA ASP A 201 -2.43 -9.42 -20.97
C ASP A 201 -2.16 -8.02 -21.58
N GLY A 202 -3.20 -7.28 -21.98
CA GLY A 202 -3.05 -6.00 -22.67
C GLY A 202 -2.85 -4.78 -21.76
N SER A 203 -3.03 -4.94 -20.45
CA SER A 203 -2.93 -3.82 -19.50
C SER A 203 -1.47 -3.57 -19.09
N SER A 204 -1.12 -2.31 -18.79
CA SER A 204 0.17 -1.92 -18.21
C SER A 204 -0.03 -1.19 -16.88
N PRO A 205 -0.38 -1.92 -15.80
CA PRO A 205 -0.68 -1.34 -14.50
C PRO A 205 0.53 -0.58 -13.94
N HIS A 206 0.29 0.67 -13.52
CA HIS A 206 1.17 1.38 -12.61
C HIS A 206 0.88 1.00 -11.16
N CYS A 207 -0.38 0.77 -10.81
CA CYS A 207 -0.75 0.26 -9.49
C CYS A 207 -1.91 -0.72 -9.59
N ALA A 208 -1.79 -1.87 -8.93
CA ALA A 208 -2.91 -2.80 -8.77
C ALA A 208 -3.13 -3.03 -7.28
N VAL A 209 -4.34 -2.74 -6.82
CA VAL A 209 -4.80 -3.09 -5.47
C VAL A 209 -5.50 -4.44 -5.56
N VAL A 210 -5.03 -5.42 -4.79
CA VAL A 210 -5.67 -6.72 -4.62
C VAL A 210 -6.27 -6.74 -3.22
N ASP A 211 -7.58 -6.56 -3.11
CA ASP A 211 -8.28 -6.60 -1.81
C ASP A 211 -8.73 -8.03 -1.47
N GLU A 212 -8.78 -8.31 -0.17
CA GLU A 212 -9.11 -9.59 0.43
C GLU A 212 -8.44 -10.78 -0.27
N TYR A 213 -7.11 -10.75 -0.41
CA TYR A 213 -6.40 -11.76 -1.22
C TYR A 213 -6.67 -13.22 -0.78
N HIS A 214 -6.95 -13.44 0.51
CA HIS A 214 -7.37 -14.74 1.04
C HIS A 214 -8.66 -15.31 0.43
N GLU A 215 -9.51 -14.50 -0.20
CA GLU A 215 -10.74 -14.91 -0.88
C GLU A 215 -10.49 -15.26 -2.36
N HIS A 216 -9.25 -15.17 -2.85
CA HIS A 216 -8.92 -15.50 -4.24
C HIS A 216 -8.64 -16.99 -4.38
N ALA A 217 -9.39 -17.65 -5.27
CA ALA A 217 -9.25 -19.08 -5.51
C ALA A 217 -7.96 -19.44 -6.27
N THR A 218 -7.43 -18.52 -7.07
CA THR A 218 -6.19 -18.67 -7.86
C THR A 218 -5.40 -17.37 -7.84
N ASP A 219 -4.13 -17.42 -8.18
CA ASP A 219 -3.24 -16.25 -8.29
C ASP A 219 -3.42 -15.49 -9.61
N ALA A 220 -4.31 -15.92 -10.51
CA ALA A 220 -4.41 -15.41 -11.88
C ALA A 220 -4.49 -13.88 -11.97
N LEU A 221 -5.34 -13.24 -11.16
CA LEU A 221 -5.44 -11.78 -11.10
C LEU A 221 -4.13 -11.14 -10.62
N TYR A 222 -3.52 -11.68 -9.56
CA TYR A 222 -2.25 -11.19 -9.01
C TYR A 222 -1.14 -11.28 -10.05
N THR A 223 -0.97 -12.46 -10.65
CA THR A 223 0.08 -12.78 -11.61
C THR A 223 -0.08 -12.00 -12.92
N THR A 224 -1.31 -11.85 -13.42
CA THR A 224 -1.56 -11.05 -14.63
C THR A 224 -1.21 -9.58 -14.41
N MET A 225 -1.62 -9.02 -13.27
CA MET A 225 -1.28 -7.64 -12.92
C MET A 225 0.22 -7.44 -12.72
N LEU A 226 0.88 -8.36 -12.00
CA LEU A 226 2.32 -8.30 -11.77
C LEU A 226 3.11 -8.41 -13.10
N THR A 227 2.63 -9.23 -14.03
CA THR A 227 3.25 -9.37 -15.36
C THR A 227 3.07 -8.10 -16.20
N GLY A 228 1.87 -7.52 -16.24
CA GLY A 228 1.59 -6.28 -16.96
C GLY A 228 2.38 -5.07 -16.44
N MET A 229 2.81 -5.11 -15.18
CA MET A 229 3.66 -4.09 -14.55
C MET A 229 5.09 -4.03 -15.13
N GLY A 230 5.52 -5.02 -15.93
CA GLY A 230 6.90 -5.14 -16.42
C GLY A 230 7.42 -3.94 -17.21
N ALA A 231 6.55 -3.24 -17.94
CA ALA A 231 6.92 -2.04 -18.71
C ALA A 231 7.05 -0.77 -17.86
N ARG A 232 6.54 -0.78 -16.62
CA ARG A 232 6.57 0.38 -15.72
C ARG A 232 7.87 0.44 -14.93
N ARG A 233 8.36 1.65 -14.72
CA ARG A 233 9.64 1.89 -14.02
C ARG A 233 9.55 1.76 -12.50
N GLN A 234 8.37 2.03 -11.94
CA GLN A 234 8.11 1.99 -10.50
C GLN A 234 6.66 1.60 -10.17
N PRO A 235 6.15 0.47 -10.69
CA PRO A 235 4.79 0.04 -10.39
C PRO A 235 4.63 -0.40 -8.93
N LEU A 236 3.39 -0.58 -8.51
CA LEU A 236 3.03 -1.06 -7.17
C LEU A 236 1.91 -2.11 -7.22
N MET A 237 2.26 -3.33 -6.88
CA MET A 237 1.30 -4.33 -6.42
C MET A 237 0.99 -4.08 -4.94
N TRP A 238 -0.26 -3.80 -4.61
CA TRP A 238 -0.74 -3.51 -3.26
C TRP A 238 -1.76 -4.55 -2.83
N ALA A 239 -1.28 -5.66 -2.24
CA ALA A 239 -2.12 -6.73 -1.76
C ALA A 239 -2.45 -6.55 -0.27
N ILE A 240 -3.74 -6.49 0.02
CA ILE A 240 -4.24 -6.44 1.39
C ILE A 240 -5.12 -7.66 1.65
N THR A 241 -5.07 -8.17 2.87
CA THR A 241 -5.88 -9.34 3.24
C THR A 241 -6.14 -9.37 4.74
N THR A 242 -7.12 -10.17 5.14
CA THR A 242 -7.21 -10.70 6.50
C THR A 242 -6.69 -12.13 6.52
N ALA A 243 -6.50 -12.69 7.72
CA ALA A 243 -6.28 -14.12 7.87
C ALA A 243 -7.42 -14.90 7.20
N GLY A 244 -7.06 -15.87 6.37
CA GLY A 244 -7.98 -16.81 5.72
C GLY A 244 -7.83 -18.22 6.25
N TYR A 245 -8.83 -19.07 5.99
CA TYR A 245 -8.80 -20.48 6.38
C TYR A 245 -8.11 -21.38 5.33
N ASN A 246 -7.99 -20.91 4.09
CA ASN A 246 -7.37 -21.68 3.02
C ASN A 246 -5.85 -21.56 3.06
N ILE A 247 -5.18 -22.60 3.54
CA ILE A 247 -3.72 -22.70 3.60
C ILE A 247 -3.09 -23.23 2.29
N GLU A 248 -3.90 -23.69 1.34
CA GLU A 248 -3.47 -24.16 0.01
C GLU A 248 -3.69 -23.08 -1.07
N GLY A 249 -4.19 -21.90 -0.67
CA GLY A 249 -4.52 -20.81 -1.56
C GLY A 249 -3.33 -19.89 -1.88
N PRO A 250 -3.43 -19.11 -2.95
CA PRO A 250 -2.35 -18.22 -3.42
C PRO A 250 -1.98 -17.13 -2.40
N CYS A 251 -2.93 -16.73 -1.54
CA CYS A 251 -2.66 -15.82 -0.44
C CYS A 251 -1.76 -16.44 0.63
N TYR A 252 -1.90 -17.74 0.91
CA TYR A 252 -1.04 -18.42 1.87
C TYR A 252 0.37 -18.61 1.31
N ASP A 253 0.51 -18.87 0.01
CA ASP A 253 1.81 -18.89 -0.66
C ASP A 253 2.52 -17.53 -0.57
N LYS A 254 1.80 -16.42 -0.85
CA LYS A 254 2.36 -15.07 -0.66
C LYS A 254 2.68 -14.77 0.81
N ARG A 255 1.86 -15.25 1.75
CA ARG A 255 2.17 -15.16 3.19
C ARG A 255 3.48 -15.89 3.52
N ARG A 256 3.67 -17.10 3.00
CA ARG A 256 4.91 -17.87 3.19
C ARG A 256 6.13 -17.14 2.63
N GLU A 257 6.04 -16.59 1.42
CA GLU A 257 7.11 -15.77 0.82
C GLU A 257 7.46 -14.58 1.73
N VAL A 258 6.45 -13.89 2.27
CA VAL A 258 6.66 -12.78 3.21
C VAL A 258 7.37 -13.27 4.48
N ILE A 259 6.99 -14.41 5.04
CA ILE A 259 7.63 -14.99 6.25
C ILE A 259 9.09 -15.38 5.95
N GLU A 260 9.35 -16.03 4.83
CA GLU A 260 10.70 -16.43 4.38
C GLU A 260 11.59 -15.21 4.09
N MET A 261 11.00 -14.11 3.62
CA MET A 261 11.70 -12.83 3.46
C MET A 261 11.98 -12.17 4.81
N LEU A 262 10.99 -12.12 5.71
CA LEU A 262 11.12 -11.47 7.02
C LEU A 262 12.12 -12.19 7.93
N ASN A 263 12.19 -13.52 7.85
CA ASN A 263 13.16 -14.31 8.62
C ASN A 263 14.55 -14.39 7.95
N GLY A 264 14.70 -13.86 6.72
CA GLY A 264 15.96 -13.80 5.98
C GLY A 264 16.36 -15.08 5.24
N SER A 265 15.49 -16.09 5.18
CA SER A 265 15.76 -17.35 4.46
C SER A 265 15.79 -17.16 2.95
N VAL A 266 14.87 -16.36 2.42
CA VAL A 266 14.77 -16.05 0.98
C VAL A 266 14.73 -14.52 0.80
N PRO A 267 15.86 -13.89 0.45
CA PRO A 267 15.89 -12.44 0.29
C PRO A 267 15.00 -11.95 -0.85
N ASN A 268 14.09 -11.02 -0.55
CA ASN A 268 13.35 -10.25 -1.56
C ASN A 268 13.43 -8.75 -1.23
N ASP A 269 14.29 -8.03 -1.96
CA ASP A 269 14.55 -6.60 -1.76
C ASP A 269 13.39 -5.69 -2.20
N GLU A 270 12.51 -6.19 -3.07
CA GLU A 270 11.42 -5.41 -3.68
C GLU A 270 10.05 -5.74 -3.08
N LEU A 271 9.99 -6.69 -2.15
CA LEU A 271 8.80 -7.02 -1.35
C LEU A 271 8.84 -6.35 0.02
N PHE A 272 7.82 -5.56 0.32
CA PHE A 272 7.49 -5.14 1.68
C PHE A 272 6.32 -5.98 2.19
N GLY A 273 6.51 -6.66 3.31
CA GLY A 273 5.49 -7.50 3.93
C GLY A 273 5.35 -7.19 5.40
N ILE A 274 4.11 -7.16 5.89
CA ILE A 274 3.81 -7.08 7.33
C ILE A 274 2.56 -7.90 7.64
N ILE A 275 2.64 -8.70 8.70
CA ILE A 275 1.58 -9.63 9.10
C ILE A 275 1.21 -9.36 10.55
N TYR A 276 -0.01 -8.92 10.79
CA TYR A 276 -0.57 -8.74 12.13
C TYR A 276 -1.39 -9.99 12.49
N THR A 277 -0.83 -10.83 13.35
CA THR A 277 -1.41 -12.10 13.82
C THR A 277 -1.06 -12.32 15.30
N VAL A 278 -1.62 -13.38 15.90
CA VAL A 278 -1.10 -13.95 17.15
C VAL A 278 0.18 -14.74 16.88
N ASP A 279 1.08 -14.79 17.87
CA ASP A 279 2.27 -15.65 17.83
C ASP A 279 1.92 -17.10 18.21
N GLU A 280 2.82 -18.02 17.88
CA GLU A 280 2.69 -19.42 18.26
C GLU A 280 2.74 -19.54 19.79
N GLY A 281 1.68 -20.11 20.38
CA GLY A 281 1.55 -20.27 21.83
C GLY A 281 0.82 -19.13 22.55
N ASP A 282 0.40 -18.07 21.85
CA ASP A 282 -0.48 -17.05 22.43
C ASP A 282 -1.85 -17.65 22.79
N ASP A 283 -2.37 -17.29 23.97
CA ASP A 283 -3.72 -17.62 24.38
C ASP A 283 -4.73 -16.70 23.69
N TRP A 284 -5.66 -17.30 22.95
CA TRP A 284 -6.70 -16.61 22.18
C TRP A 284 -8.11 -16.96 22.66
N THR A 285 -8.24 -17.57 23.85
CA THR A 285 -9.52 -17.89 24.51
C THR A 285 -10.06 -16.78 25.39
#